data_AF-A0A352RE40-F1
#
_entry.id   AF-A0A352RE40-F1
#
_cell.length_a   1.000
_cell.length_b   1.000
_cell.length_c   1.000
_cell.angle_alpha   90.00
_cell.angle_beta   90.00
_cell.angle_gamma   90.00
#
_symmetry.space_group_name_H-M   'P 1'
#
loop_
_entity.id
_entity.type
_entity.pdbx_description
1 polymer ?
#
loop_
_entity_poly.entity_id
_entity_poly.type
_entity_poly.pdbx_seq_one_letter_code
_entity_poly.pdbx_strand_id
1 'polypeptide(L)' 'MEKRSTFNNLWLPYLLLAPQIIITFIFFIWPASQALYQSFLLEDAFGLSSEFV' A
#
# COMPACT_ATOMS: atom_id res chain seq x y z
N MET A 1 -32.75 -2.50 -22.27
CA MET A 1 -31.35 -2.91 -22.49
C MET A 1 -30.48 -1.72 -22.10
N GLU A 2 -29.80 -1.79 -20.97
CA GLU A 2 -28.96 -0.69 -20.48
C GLU A 2 -27.70 -0.61 -21.35
N LYS A 3 -27.55 0.48 -22.10
CA LYS A 3 -26.37 0.72 -22.95
C LYS A 3 -25.19 1.02 -22.04
N ARG A 4 -24.41 0.00 -21.67
CA ARG A 4 -23.15 0.19 -20.94
C ARG A 4 -22.18 0.94 -21.86
N SER A 5 -21.95 2.21 -21.56
CA SER A 5 -20.88 3.01 -22.16
C SER A 5 -19.55 2.54 -21.60
N THR A 6 -19.08 1.38 -22.03
CA THR A 6 -17.71 0.95 -21.78
C THR A 6 -16.80 1.82 -22.64
N PHE A 7 -15.86 2.52 -22.01
CA PHE A 7 -14.86 3.29 -22.73
C PHE A 7 -14.07 2.34 -23.65
N ASN A 8 -14.03 2.62 -24.95
CA ASN A 8 -13.22 1.86 -25.92
C ASN A 8 -11.71 1.94 -25.63
N ASN A 9 -11.29 2.97 -24.89
CA ASN A 9 -9.90 3.19 -24.50
C ASN A 9 -9.66 2.70 -23.08
N LEU A 10 -8.79 1.70 -22.94
CA LEU A 10 -8.38 1.10 -21.67
C LEU A 10 -7.59 2.07 -20.79
N TRP A 11 -6.87 3.04 -21.37
CA TRP A 11 -5.97 3.91 -20.61
C TRP A 11 -6.66 4.93 -19.70
N LEU A 12 -7.78 5.50 -20.18
CA LEU A 12 -8.52 6.53 -19.45
C LEU A 12 -8.99 6.06 -18.05
N PRO A 13 -9.66 4.89 -17.90
CA PRO A 13 -10.10 4.44 -16.58
C PRO A 13 -8.93 4.13 -15.64
N TYR A 14 -7.81 3.58 -16.14
CA TYR A 14 -6.64 3.31 -15.29
C TYR A 14 -5.98 4.58 -14.78
N LEU A 15 -5.89 5.63 -15.61
CA LEU A 15 -5.33 6.91 -15.19
C LEU A 15 -6.17 7.58 -14.10
N LEU A 16 -7.50 7.49 -14.22
CA LEU A 16 -8.44 8.01 -13.21
C LEU A 16 -8.38 7.21 -11.90
N LEU A 17 -8.08 5.91 -11.96
CA LEU A 17 -7.91 5.04 -10.80
C LEU A 17 -6.54 5.23 -10.12
N ALA A 18 -5.50 5.58 -10.87
CA ALA A 18 -4.13 5.74 -10.39
C ALA A 18 -3.99 6.58 -9.11
N PRO A 19 -4.57 7.79 -8.96
CA PRO A 19 -4.39 8.59 -7.74
C PRO A 19 -4.91 7.87 -6.49
N GLN A 20 -6.03 7.17 -6.60
CA GLN A 20 -6.59 6.40 -5.47
C GLN A 20 -5.65 5.27 -5.06
N ILE A 21 -5.15 4.51 -6.05
CA ILE A 21 -4.23 3.40 -5.81
C ILE A 21 -2.92 3.89 -5.18
N ILE A 22 -2.39 5.02 -5.66
CA ILE A 22 -1.19 5.65 -5.11
C ILE A 22 -1.39 5.98 -3.62
N ILE A 23 -2.53 6.58 -3.26
CA ILE A 23 -2.84 6.90 -1.85
C ILE A 23 -2.88 5.61 -1.01
N THR A 24 -3.55 4.56 -1.48
CA THR A 24 -3.58 3.27 -0.78
C THR A 24 -2.18 2.69 -0.59
N PHE A 25 -1.31 2.75 -1.61
CA PHE A 25 0.05 2.24 -1.48
C PHE A 25 0.87 3.04 -0.46
N ILE A 26 0.83 4.37 -0.51
CA ILE A 26 1.65 5.23 0.35
C ILE A 26 1.17 5.21 1.80
N PHE A 27 -0.15 5.27 2.03
CA PHE A 27 -0.69 5.46 3.37
C PHE A 27 -1.11 4.17 4.07
N PHE A 28 -1.28 3.07 3.33
CA PHE A 28 -1.70 1.79 3.93
C PHE A 28 -0.66 0.70 3.73
N ILE A 29 -0.31 0.37 2.48
CA ILE A 29 0.60 -0.75 2.19
C ILE A 29 1.99 -0.49 2.75
N TRP A 30 2.52 0.72 2.55
CA TRP A 30 3.85 1.07 3.03
C TRP A 30 3.96 1.03 4.57
N PRO A 31 3.10 1.73 5.35
CA PRO A 31 3.13 1.63 6.81
C PRO A 31 2.87 0.21 7.33
N ALA A 32 1.98 -0.55 6.70
CA ALA A 32 1.74 -1.93 7.09
C ALA A 32 2.99 -2.80 6.90
N SER A 33 3.73 -2.58 5.80
CA SER A 33 4.99 -3.27 5.55
C SER A 33 6.07 -2.90 6.57
N GLN A 34 6.13 -1.63 6.99
CA GLN A 34 7.03 -1.19 8.07
C GLN A 34 6.68 -1.88 9.39
N ALA A 35 5.39 -1.97 9.74
CA ALA A 35 4.93 -2.66 10.94
C ALA A 35 5.22 -4.16 10.89
N LEU A 36 5.04 -4.80 9.72
CA LEU A 36 5.39 -6.20 9.52
C LEU A 36 6.89 -6.43 9.75
N TYR A 37 7.75 -5.59 9.16
CA TYR A 37 9.18 -5.64 9.40
C TYR A 37 9.49 -5.50 10.89
N GLN A 38 8.96 -4.47 11.55
CA GLN A 38 9.12 -4.24 12.99
C GLN A 38 8.64 -5.41 13.85
N SER A 39 7.64 -6.18 13.41
CA SER A 39 7.16 -7.34 14.17
C SER A 39 8.21 -8.45 14.30
N PHE A 40 9.21 -8.48 13.41
CA PHE A 40 10.33 -9.41 13.44
C PHE A 40 11.55 -8.87 14.20
N LEU A 41 11.53 -7.60 14.64
CA LEU A 41 12.59 -7.06 15.49
C LEU A 41 12.15 -7.09 16.95
N LEU A 42 13.02 -7.65 17.79
CA LEU A 42 12.91 -7.56 19.24
C LEU A 42 13.92 -6.52 19.72
N GLU A 43 13.40 -5.47 20.33
CA GLU A 43 14.19 -4.33 20.81
C GLU A 43 14.39 -4.45 22.33
N ASP A 44 15.62 -4.24 22.80
CA ASP A 44 15.92 -4.26 24.25
C ASP A 44 15.19 -3.11 24.98
N ALA A 45 15.01 -3.25 26.30
CA ALA A 45 14.24 -2.31 27.13
C ALA A 45 14.76 -0.85 27.07
N PHE A 46 16.01 -0.65 26.66
CA PHE A 46 16.61 0.68 26.49
C PHE A 46 16.77 1.13 25.02
N GLY A 47 16.32 0.34 24.04
CA GLY A 47 16.42 0.67 22.62
C GLY A 47 17.86 0.74 22.09
N LEU A 48 18.80 0.11 22.78
CA LEU A 48 20.24 0.16 22.45
C LEU A 48 20.66 -0.95 21.47
N SER A 49 19.83 -1.98 21.29
CA SER A 49 20.05 -3.10 20.38
C SER A 49 18.73 -3.66 19.86
N SER A 50 18.71 -4.00 18.58
CA SER A 50 17.58 -4.68 17.93
C SER A 50 18.08 -6.02 17.38
N GLU A 51 17.46 -7.11 17.79
CA GLU A 51 17.73 -8.46 17.28
C GLU A 51 16.57 -8.92 16.39
N PHE A 52 16.88 -9.64 15.31
CA PHE A 52 15.84 -10.31 14.53
C PHE A 52 15.43 -11.60 15.22
N VAL A 53 14.12 -11.78 15.43
CA VAL A 53 13.51 -13.03 15.94
C VAL A 53 13.20 -13.98 14.79
#